data_AF-A0A553H254-F1
#
_entry.id   AF-A0A553H254-F1
#
_cell.length_a   1.000
_cell.length_b   1.000
_cell.length_c   1.000
_cell.angle_alpha   90.00
_cell.angle_beta   90.00
_cell.angle_gamma   90.00
#
_symmetry.space_group_name_H-M   'P 1'
#
loop_
_entity.id
_entity.type
_entity.pdbx_description
1 polymer ?
#
loop_
_entity_poly.entity_id
_entity_poly.type
_entity_poly.pdbx_seq_one_letter_code
_entity_poly.pdbx_strand_id
1 'polypeptide(L)'
;MRAPFIPLVLALPLFAGCQLLGDATPPASTDTGVRLQGTLARQDDGWVFTPCQERRRFLVREGSETALDQDAEPLARAEASLYADLRGVLAASKQDGLDGELQLSRVYRVQKPAGGCDDPNFPRLLLHAGGSEPDWSVNAGKQGLILERPGQPAQALPYMEEQLPEGRFNLSSEANGEHVELWVAPNRCVDRRDGSVNYLETELRVNGERLRGCGYFGGARDQ
;
A
#
# COMPACT_ATOMS: atom_id res chain seq x y z
N MET A 1 32.62 76.30 32.38
CA MET A 1 32.26 75.05 33.08
C MET A 1 30.78 74.77 32.88
N ARG A 2 30.45 73.74 32.11
CA ARG A 2 29.14 73.08 31.98
C ARG A 2 29.38 71.81 31.13
N ALA A 3 29.10 70.64 31.68
CA ALA A 3 28.88 69.38 30.97
C ALA A 3 27.36 69.05 31.10
N PRO A 4 26.78 68.00 30.49
CA PRO A 4 27.19 67.12 29.37
C PRO A 4 26.02 66.93 28.34
N PHE A 5 26.20 66.13 27.28
CA PHE A 5 25.31 65.00 26.94
C PHE A 5 25.81 64.29 25.66
N ILE A 6 26.19 63.02 25.78
CA ILE A 6 26.45 62.12 24.66
C ILE A 6 25.30 61.11 24.63
N PRO A 7 24.54 60.98 23.53
CA PRO A 7 23.71 59.82 23.33
C PRO A 7 24.53 58.71 22.65
N LEU A 8 24.77 57.65 23.43
CA LEU A 8 25.18 56.34 22.98
C LEU A 8 23.97 55.67 22.30
N VAL A 9 23.99 55.56 20.96
CA VAL A 9 23.00 54.75 20.23
C VAL A 9 23.60 53.36 20.00
N LEU A 10 23.22 52.42 20.87
CA LEU A 10 23.30 50.98 20.58
C LEU A 10 22.13 50.61 19.66
N ALA A 11 22.41 50.02 18.48
CA ALA A 11 21.39 49.34 17.69
C ALA A 11 21.98 48.11 16.97
N LEU A 12 21.87 46.99 17.69
CA LEU A 12 21.54 45.61 17.28
C LEU A 12 22.10 44.99 15.97
N PRO A 13 22.69 43.78 16.03
CA PRO A 13 23.04 42.99 14.86
C PRO A 13 21.77 42.43 14.21
N LEU A 14 21.63 42.60 12.89
CA LEU A 14 20.60 41.93 12.09
C LEU A 14 20.99 40.44 11.93
N PHE A 15 20.61 39.61 12.89
CA PHE A 15 20.50 38.17 12.67
C PHE A 15 19.27 37.91 11.80
N ALA A 16 19.46 37.80 10.48
CA ALA A 16 18.46 37.24 9.59
C ALA A 16 18.40 35.71 9.78
N GLY A 17 17.56 35.27 10.70
CA GLY A 17 17.27 33.86 10.92
C GLY A 17 15.79 33.67 11.26
N CYS A 18 15.01 33.19 10.30
CA CYS A 18 13.76 32.45 10.47
C CYS A 18 13.56 31.68 9.15
N GLN A 19 14.01 30.43 9.07
CA GLN A 19 13.16 29.25 9.30
C GLN A 19 12.01 29.18 8.30
N LEU A 20 12.26 28.48 7.19
CA LEU A 20 11.23 28.02 6.27
C LEU A 20 11.60 26.62 5.76
N LEU A 21 11.99 25.75 6.69
CA LEU A 21 11.75 24.32 6.55
C LEU A 21 10.27 24.16 6.88
N GLY A 22 9.42 24.33 5.86
CA GLY A 22 8.05 23.91 5.97
C GLY A 22 8.08 22.42 6.25
N ASP A 23 7.55 22.02 7.40
CA ASP A 23 7.08 20.66 7.62
C ASP A 23 6.03 20.40 6.54
N ALA A 24 6.49 19.95 5.38
CA ALA A 24 5.64 19.36 4.37
C ALA A 24 5.15 18.05 4.98
N THR A 25 4.15 18.17 5.85
CA THR A 25 3.32 17.04 6.25
C THR A 25 2.85 16.45 4.92
N PRO A 26 3.16 15.17 4.63
CA PRO A 26 2.69 14.54 3.40
C PRO A 26 1.18 14.76 3.32
N PRO A 27 0.63 15.15 2.16
CA PRO A 27 -0.81 15.35 2.04
C PRO A 27 -1.50 14.07 2.52
N ALA A 28 -2.36 14.20 3.52
CA ALA A 28 -3.21 13.09 3.93
C ALA A 28 -3.98 12.60 2.70
N SER A 29 -4.00 11.29 2.50
CA SER A 29 -4.75 10.65 1.42
C SER A 29 -6.20 11.14 1.47
N THR A 30 -6.63 11.85 0.41
CA THR A 30 -7.99 12.39 0.25
C THR A 30 -9.05 11.31 0.01
N ASP A 31 -8.66 10.03 0.11
CA ASP A 31 -9.51 8.89 -0.18
C ASP A 31 -10.30 8.50 1.07
N THR A 32 -11.50 9.06 1.22
CA THR A 32 -12.37 8.89 2.40
C THR A 32 -13.17 7.58 2.41
N GLY A 33 -12.90 6.66 1.47
CA GLY A 33 -13.59 5.38 1.36
C GLY A 33 -13.18 4.38 2.46
N VAL A 34 -14.07 3.43 2.74
CA VAL A 34 -13.76 2.27 3.58
C VAL A 34 -12.91 1.27 2.80
N ARG A 35 -11.92 0.67 3.46
CA ARG A 35 -11.16 -0.46 2.92
C ARG A 35 -11.75 -1.78 3.41
N LEU A 36 -12.07 -2.68 2.49
CA LEU A 36 -12.72 -3.95 2.77
C LEU A 36 -12.01 -5.07 2.01
N GLN A 37 -11.80 -6.19 2.69
CA GLN A 37 -11.40 -7.46 2.08
C GLN A 37 -12.64 -8.31 1.89
N GLY A 38 -12.67 -9.16 0.86
CA GLY A 38 -13.84 -10.00 0.60
C GLY A 38 -13.73 -10.85 -0.64
N THR A 39 -14.87 -11.46 -0.98
CA THR A 39 -15.04 -12.28 -2.17
C THR A 39 -15.69 -11.45 -3.27
N LEU A 40 -15.15 -11.53 -4.47
CA LEU A 40 -15.65 -10.89 -5.68
C LEU A 40 -16.17 -11.95 -6.65
N ALA A 41 -17.41 -11.84 -7.10
CA ALA A 41 -18.02 -12.79 -8.02
C ALA A 41 -18.73 -12.07 -9.18
N ARG A 42 -18.62 -12.61 -10.40
CA ARG A 42 -19.32 -12.08 -11.57
C ARG A 42 -20.79 -12.49 -11.53
N GLN A 43 -21.67 -11.52 -11.76
CA GLN A 43 -23.12 -11.72 -11.92
C GLN A 43 -23.59 -10.94 -13.16
N ASP A 44 -24.84 -11.14 -13.56
CA ASP A 44 -25.39 -10.58 -14.80
C ASP A 44 -25.23 -9.05 -14.89
N ASP A 45 -25.38 -8.34 -13.76
CA ASP A 45 -25.30 -6.87 -13.68
C ASP A 45 -23.92 -6.32 -13.31
N GLY A 46 -22.90 -7.18 -13.23
CA GLY A 46 -21.50 -6.79 -12.94
C GLY A 46 -20.87 -7.60 -11.80
N TRP A 47 -19.87 -7.01 -11.15
CA TRP A 47 -19.20 -7.65 -10.02
C TRP A 47 -19.96 -7.42 -8.72
N VAL A 48 -20.17 -8.50 -7.97
CA VAL A 48 -20.72 -8.44 -6.62
C VAL A 48 -19.62 -8.77 -5.63
N PHE A 49 -19.44 -7.87 -4.66
CA PHE A 49 -18.49 -8.00 -3.57
C PHE A 49 -19.21 -8.33 -2.26
N THR A 50 -18.71 -9.36 -1.57
CA THR A 50 -19.16 -9.77 -0.24
C THR A 50 -17.98 -9.65 0.71
N PRO A 51 -17.99 -8.72 1.68
CA PRO A 51 -16.85 -8.55 2.58
C PRO A 51 -16.63 -9.79 3.45
N CYS A 52 -15.38 -10.02 3.87
CA CYS A 52 -14.99 -11.16 4.69
C CYS A 52 -15.81 -11.19 5.99
N GLN A 53 -16.22 -12.39 6.41
CA GLN A 53 -16.94 -12.64 7.68
C GLN A 53 -18.32 -11.96 7.81
N GLU A 54 -18.89 -11.48 6.71
CA GLU A 54 -20.25 -10.94 6.68
C GLU A 54 -21.03 -11.45 5.46
N ARG A 55 -22.33 -11.11 5.41
CA ARG A 55 -23.23 -11.58 4.34
C ARG A 55 -23.75 -10.45 3.45
N ARG A 56 -23.37 -9.20 3.73
CA ARG A 56 -23.81 -8.07 2.92
C ARG A 56 -23.19 -8.16 1.54
N ARG A 57 -23.96 -7.79 0.53
CA ARG A 57 -23.58 -7.90 -0.88
C ARG A 57 -23.68 -6.53 -1.53
N PHE A 58 -22.58 -6.11 -2.15
CA PHE A 58 -22.46 -4.81 -2.79
C PHE A 58 -22.20 -4.98 -4.27
N LEU A 59 -22.96 -4.29 -5.11
CA LEU A 59 -22.61 -4.16 -6.52
C LEU A 59 -21.44 -3.20 -6.64
N VAL A 60 -20.39 -3.65 -7.32
CA VAL A 60 -19.17 -2.86 -7.48
C VAL A 60 -19.34 -1.92 -8.66
N ARG A 61 -19.05 -0.64 -8.42
CA ARG A 61 -19.00 0.40 -9.44
C ARG A 61 -17.58 0.90 -9.56
N GLU A 62 -17.03 0.86 -10.77
CA GLU A 62 -15.68 1.37 -11.06
C GLU A 62 -15.62 2.89 -10.85
N GLY A 63 -14.49 3.35 -10.32
CA GLY A 63 -14.11 4.77 -10.33
C GLY A 63 -13.33 5.12 -11.60
N SER A 64 -12.98 6.40 -11.78
CA SER A 64 -12.22 6.83 -12.96
C SER A 64 -10.81 6.25 -13.06
N GLU A 65 -10.22 5.89 -11.91
CA GLU A 65 -8.84 5.38 -11.78
C GLU A 65 -8.79 3.86 -11.52
N THR A 66 -9.93 3.16 -11.59
CA THR A 66 -9.97 1.70 -11.39
C THR A 66 -10.23 0.99 -12.71
N ALA A 67 -9.68 -0.23 -12.83
CA ALA A 67 -9.86 -1.10 -13.99
C ALA A 67 -10.13 -2.54 -13.54
N LEU A 68 -11.04 -2.71 -12.58
CA LEU A 68 -11.39 -3.98 -11.97
C LEU A 68 -11.83 -5.01 -13.01
N ASP A 69 -12.58 -4.61 -14.04
CA ASP A 69 -12.97 -5.53 -15.10
C ASP A 69 -11.74 -6.16 -15.78
N GLN A 70 -10.73 -5.33 -16.09
CA GLN A 70 -9.49 -5.79 -16.72
C GLN A 70 -8.67 -6.71 -15.78
N ASP A 71 -8.73 -6.44 -14.48
CA ASP A 71 -7.97 -7.17 -13.45
C ASP A 71 -8.62 -8.52 -13.09
N ALA A 72 -9.95 -8.52 -12.95
CA ALA A 72 -10.70 -9.66 -12.43
C ALA A 72 -11.16 -10.64 -13.52
N GLU A 73 -11.47 -10.17 -14.73
CA GLU A 73 -11.99 -11.04 -15.80
C GLU A 73 -11.07 -12.21 -16.16
N PRO A 74 -9.73 -12.04 -16.33
CA PRO A 74 -8.85 -13.15 -16.65
C PRO A 74 -8.86 -14.23 -15.56
N LEU A 75 -8.95 -13.82 -14.29
CA LEU A 75 -8.95 -14.71 -13.13
C LEU A 75 -10.29 -15.46 -12.99
N ALA A 76 -11.41 -14.77 -13.21
CA ALA A 76 -12.74 -15.36 -13.06
C ALA A 76 -13.12 -16.36 -14.16
N ARG A 77 -12.37 -16.43 -15.26
CA ARG A 77 -12.53 -17.52 -16.25
C ARG A 77 -12.14 -18.88 -15.68
N ALA A 78 -11.24 -18.91 -14.70
CA ALA A 78 -10.78 -20.12 -14.05
C ALA A 78 -11.49 -20.37 -12.71
N GLU A 79 -11.94 -19.31 -12.03
CA GLU A 79 -12.49 -19.39 -10.68
C GLU A 79 -13.89 -18.76 -10.62
N ALA A 80 -14.85 -19.44 -9.97
CA ALA A 80 -16.21 -18.91 -9.79
C ALA A 80 -16.26 -17.67 -8.88
N SER A 81 -15.25 -17.49 -8.04
CA SER A 81 -15.13 -16.37 -7.12
C SER A 81 -13.67 -16.02 -6.92
N LEU A 82 -13.38 -14.73 -6.71
CA LEU A 82 -12.05 -14.19 -6.48
C LEU A 82 -11.95 -13.63 -5.07
N TYR A 83 -10.74 -13.48 -4.58
CA TYR A 83 -10.46 -12.66 -3.41
C TYR A 83 -10.13 -11.23 -3.87
N ALA A 84 -10.64 -10.22 -3.16
CA ALA A 84 -10.30 -8.83 -3.40
C ALA A 84 -10.08 -8.04 -2.10
N ASP A 85 -9.21 -7.04 -2.18
CA ASP A 85 -9.00 -5.99 -1.17
C ASP A 85 -9.22 -4.64 -1.87
N LEU A 86 -10.28 -3.94 -1.46
CA LEU A 86 -10.86 -2.82 -2.20
C LEU A 86 -11.05 -1.63 -1.27
N ARG A 87 -10.92 -0.41 -1.80
CA ARG A 87 -11.40 0.80 -1.15
C ARG A 87 -12.48 1.46 -1.97
N GLY A 88 -13.48 1.97 -1.28
CA GLY A 88 -14.54 2.75 -1.91
C GLY A 88 -15.53 3.34 -0.93
N VAL A 89 -16.49 4.08 -1.46
CA VAL A 89 -17.61 4.63 -0.70
C VAL A 89 -18.81 3.71 -0.84
N LEU A 90 -19.43 3.37 0.29
CA LEU A 90 -20.68 2.61 0.31
C LEU A 90 -21.86 3.53 -0.01
N ALA A 91 -22.72 3.11 -0.93
CA ALA A 91 -23.93 3.82 -1.32
C ALA A 91 -25.15 2.90 -1.27
N ALA A 92 -26.34 3.48 -1.20
CA ALA A 92 -27.58 2.72 -1.31
C ALA A 92 -27.79 2.20 -2.74
N SER A 93 -28.23 0.95 -2.86
CA SER A 93 -28.66 0.35 -4.13
C SER A 93 -30.18 0.31 -4.22
N LYS A 94 -30.70 0.37 -5.45
CA LYS A 94 -32.12 0.12 -5.75
C LYS A 94 -32.39 -1.28 -6.27
N GLN A 95 -31.35 -2.10 -6.40
CA GLN A 95 -31.43 -3.43 -6.99
C GLN A 95 -31.76 -4.49 -5.93
N ASP A 96 -32.74 -5.34 -6.24
CA ASP A 96 -33.17 -6.42 -5.35
C ASP A 96 -32.04 -7.42 -5.07
N GLY A 97 -31.95 -7.88 -3.82
CA GLY A 97 -30.98 -8.89 -3.40
C GLY A 97 -29.56 -8.36 -3.13
N LEU A 98 -29.37 -7.03 -3.17
CA LEU A 98 -28.14 -6.34 -2.80
C LEU A 98 -28.38 -5.38 -1.63
N ASP A 99 -27.38 -5.26 -0.76
CA ASP A 99 -27.42 -4.37 0.41
C ASP A 99 -26.96 -2.94 0.06
N GLY A 100 -26.29 -2.76 -1.08
CA GLY A 100 -25.80 -1.47 -1.52
C GLY A 100 -24.92 -1.53 -2.77
N GLU A 101 -24.24 -0.43 -3.05
CA GLU A 101 -23.17 -0.34 -4.03
C GLU A 101 -21.85 0.02 -3.33
N LEU A 102 -20.73 -0.49 -3.86
CA LEU A 102 -19.39 -0.08 -3.48
C LEU A 102 -18.79 0.67 -4.66
N GLN A 103 -18.69 2.00 -4.54
CA GLN A 103 -18.06 2.86 -5.54
C GLN A 103 -16.55 2.89 -5.30
N LEU A 104 -15.79 2.24 -6.17
CA LEU A 104 -14.37 2.05 -5.97
C LEU A 104 -13.59 3.35 -6.14
N SER A 105 -12.68 3.58 -5.21
CA SER A 105 -11.58 4.54 -5.34
C SER A 105 -10.24 3.83 -5.52
N ARG A 106 -10.11 2.57 -5.08
CA ARG A 106 -8.88 1.78 -5.24
C ARG A 106 -9.11 0.28 -5.23
N VAL A 107 -8.29 -0.42 -6.02
CA VAL A 107 -8.13 -1.87 -5.98
C VAL A 107 -6.73 -2.16 -5.44
N TYR A 108 -6.62 -2.75 -4.24
CA TYR A 108 -5.32 -3.11 -3.66
C TYR A 108 -4.82 -4.46 -4.18
N ARG A 109 -5.74 -5.41 -4.31
CA ARG A 109 -5.43 -6.78 -4.65
C ARG A 109 -6.64 -7.48 -5.26
N VAL A 110 -6.43 -8.24 -6.33
CA VAL A 110 -7.39 -9.19 -6.91
C VAL A 110 -6.64 -10.46 -7.26
N GLN A 111 -7.11 -11.60 -6.75
CA GLN A 111 -6.44 -12.88 -6.96
C GLN A 111 -7.43 -14.04 -6.87
N LYS A 112 -6.98 -15.23 -7.24
CA LYS A 112 -7.73 -16.46 -7.00
C LYS A 112 -7.95 -16.68 -5.48
N PRO A 113 -8.95 -17.48 -5.08
CA PRO A 113 -9.15 -17.81 -3.67
C PRO A 113 -7.90 -18.46 -3.07
N ALA A 114 -7.22 -17.73 -2.19
CA ALA A 114 -5.99 -18.21 -1.55
C ALA A 114 -5.97 -17.89 -0.04
N GLY A 115 -7.14 -17.94 0.61
CA GLY A 115 -7.26 -17.77 2.07
C GLY A 115 -7.10 -16.33 2.56
N GLY A 116 -7.16 -15.32 1.70
CA GLY A 116 -6.92 -13.92 2.09
C GLY A 116 -7.88 -13.37 3.16
N CYS A 117 -9.12 -13.89 3.27
CA CYS A 117 -10.05 -13.53 4.34
C CYS A 117 -9.68 -14.13 5.71
N ASP A 118 -8.87 -15.19 5.72
CA ASP A 118 -8.52 -15.95 6.92
C ASP A 118 -7.04 -15.75 7.30
N ASP A 119 -6.33 -14.84 6.63
CA ASP A 119 -4.92 -14.54 6.91
C ASP A 119 -4.78 -13.83 8.28
N PRO A 120 -4.24 -14.51 9.31
CA PRO A 120 -4.12 -13.92 10.65
C PRO A 120 -3.03 -12.85 10.73
N ASN A 121 -2.12 -12.79 9.74
CA ASN A 121 -1.01 -11.84 9.73
C ASN A 121 -1.41 -10.50 9.10
N PHE A 122 -2.41 -10.49 8.21
CA PHE A 122 -2.81 -9.29 7.49
C PHE A 122 -3.05 -8.07 8.40
N PRO A 123 -3.76 -8.15 9.55
CA PRO A 123 -3.97 -6.98 10.42
C PRO A 123 -2.70 -6.39 11.03
N ARG A 124 -1.60 -7.13 11.08
CA ARG A 124 -0.31 -6.70 11.66
C ARG A 124 0.71 -6.28 10.60
N LEU A 125 0.49 -6.72 9.36
CA LEU A 125 1.32 -6.45 8.21
C LEU A 125 1.17 -4.98 7.79
N LEU A 126 2.30 -4.31 7.55
CA LEU A 126 2.32 -2.99 6.91
C LEU A 126 2.41 -3.14 5.39
N LEU A 127 3.25 -4.07 4.93
CA LEU A 127 3.53 -4.32 3.52
C LEU A 127 3.94 -5.77 3.34
N HIS A 128 3.41 -6.40 2.29
CA HIS A 128 3.98 -7.59 1.68
C HIS A 128 4.51 -7.26 0.29
N ALA A 129 5.65 -7.84 -0.05
CA ALA A 129 6.22 -7.81 -1.39
C ALA A 129 6.80 -9.19 -1.74
N GLY A 130 6.77 -9.55 -3.01
CA GLY A 130 7.39 -10.79 -3.47
C GLY A 130 7.46 -10.90 -4.97
N GLY A 131 8.35 -11.76 -5.45
CA GLY A 131 8.50 -12.10 -6.86
C GLY A 131 8.68 -13.61 -7.01
N SER A 132 8.45 -14.12 -8.22
CA SER A 132 8.42 -15.57 -8.49
C SER A 132 9.62 -16.09 -9.31
N GLU A 133 10.40 -15.21 -9.94
CA GLU A 133 11.51 -15.58 -10.82
C GLU A 133 12.71 -14.61 -10.67
N PRO A 134 13.64 -14.86 -9.73
CA PRO A 134 13.60 -15.91 -8.71
C PRO A 134 12.53 -15.64 -7.64
N ASP A 135 12.18 -16.68 -6.88
CA ASP A 135 11.24 -16.56 -5.76
C ASP A 135 11.86 -15.74 -4.62
N TRP A 136 11.09 -14.85 -4.00
CA TRP A 136 11.47 -14.10 -2.81
C TRP A 136 10.24 -13.48 -2.15
N SER A 137 10.30 -13.24 -0.84
CA SER A 137 9.23 -12.54 -0.12
C SER A 137 9.80 -11.59 0.93
N VAL A 138 9.11 -10.47 1.15
CA VAL A 138 9.33 -9.54 2.25
C VAL A 138 8.01 -9.28 2.94
N ASN A 139 7.96 -9.53 4.25
CA ASN A 139 6.87 -9.10 5.12
C ASN A 139 7.39 -8.03 6.08
N ALA A 140 6.91 -6.80 5.93
CA ALA A 140 7.25 -5.71 6.84
C ALA A 140 6.12 -5.44 7.83
N GLY A 141 6.46 -5.33 9.11
CA GLY A 141 5.56 -4.95 10.19
C GLY A 141 6.24 -3.99 11.16
N LYS A 142 5.53 -3.56 12.20
CA LYS A 142 6.05 -2.56 13.16
C LYS A 142 7.30 -2.98 13.93
N GLN A 143 7.64 -4.27 13.92
CA GLN A 143 8.77 -4.84 14.67
C GLN A 143 10.00 -5.10 13.79
N GLY A 144 9.90 -4.90 12.48
CA GLY A 144 10.95 -5.23 11.52
C GLY A 144 10.39 -5.87 10.26
N LEU A 145 11.30 -6.33 9.41
CA LEU A 145 11.00 -7.05 8.18
C LEU A 145 11.49 -8.49 8.28
N ILE A 146 10.78 -9.41 7.63
CA ILE A 146 11.24 -10.78 7.38
C ILE A 146 11.49 -10.90 5.88
N LEU A 147 12.73 -11.25 5.50
CA LEU A 147 13.13 -11.55 4.13
C LEU A 147 13.29 -13.07 3.97
N GLU A 148 12.62 -13.62 2.97
CA GLU A 148 12.71 -15.04 2.60
C GLU A 148 13.21 -15.16 1.15
N ARG A 149 14.19 -16.06 0.96
CA ARG A 149 14.77 -16.38 -0.35
C ARG A 149 15.02 -17.89 -0.46
N PRO A 150 14.86 -18.49 -1.65
CA PRO A 150 15.11 -19.91 -1.87
C PRO A 150 16.50 -20.35 -1.42
N GLY A 151 16.55 -21.44 -0.66
CA GLY A 151 17.81 -22.00 -0.16
C GLY A 151 18.49 -21.19 0.94
N GLN A 152 17.87 -20.12 1.45
CA GLN A 152 18.40 -19.29 2.52
C GLN A 152 17.49 -19.34 3.76
N PRO A 153 18.04 -19.28 4.99
CA PRO A 153 17.23 -19.10 6.19
C PRO A 153 16.45 -17.78 6.12
N ALA A 154 15.24 -17.74 6.68
CA ALA A 154 14.50 -16.50 6.83
C ALA A 154 15.29 -15.49 7.69
N GLN A 155 15.38 -14.25 7.22
CA GLN A 155 16.17 -13.20 7.84
C GLN A 155 15.25 -12.15 8.46
N ALA A 156 15.33 -12.00 9.79
CA ALA A 156 14.70 -10.89 10.48
C ALA A 156 15.66 -9.69 10.47
N LEU A 157 15.20 -8.56 9.93
CA LEU A 157 16.01 -7.34 9.81
C LEU A 157 15.26 -6.13 10.41
N PRO A 158 15.93 -5.25 11.15
CA PRO A 158 15.39 -3.92 11.40
C PRO A 158 15.33 -3.15 10.07
N TYR A 159 14.47 -2.14 9.94
CA TYR A 159 14.47 -1.29 8.76
C TYR A 159 14.21 0.16 9.09
N MET A 160 14.64 1.02 8.18
CA MET A 160 14.27 2.43 8.10
C MET A 160 13.42 2.62 6.84
N GLU A 161 12.34 3.39 6.96
CA GLU A 161 11.49 3.76 5.82
C GLU A 161 11.78 5.20 5.40
N GLU A 162 12.09 5.39 4.12
CA GLU A 162 12.26 6.70 3.50
C GLU A 162 11.09 6.96 2.54
N GLN A 163 10.36 8.07 2.74
CA GLN A 163 9.31 8.50 1.82
C GLN A 163 9.91 9.19 0.60
N LEU A 164 9.36 8.88 -0.57
CA LEU A 164 9.76 9.47 -1.85
C LEU A 164 8.53 10.17 -2.48
N PRO A 165 8.73 11.04 -3.49
CA PRO A 165 7.62 11.65 -4.20
C PRO A 165 6.66 10.61 -4.82
N GLU A 166 5.40 11.03 -5.04
CA GLU A 166 4.37 10.22 -5.72
C GLU A 166 3.99 8.93 -5.00
N GLY A 167 4.05 8.93 -3.66
CA GLY A 167 3.66 7.78 -2.83
C GLY A 167 4.63 6.61 -2.88
N ARG A 168 5.79 6.78 -3.52
CA ARG A 168 6.89 5.82 -3.47
C ARG A 168 7.57 5.86 -2.10
N PHE A 169 8.21 4.77 -1.73
CA PHE A 169 9.05 4.70 -0.53
C PHE A 169 10.11 3.60 -0.67
N ASN A 170 11.13 3.66 0.18
CA ASN A 170 12.18 2.65 0.30
C ASN A 170 12.22 2.11 1.73
N LEU A 171 12.31 0.78 1.90
CA LEU A 171 12.67 0.17 3.18
C LEU A 171 14.13 -0.30 3.11
N SER A 172 15.01 0.28 3.93
CA SER A 172 16.44 -0.06 3.92
C SER A 172 16.87 -0.71 5.24
N SER A 173 17.78 -1.69 5.16
CA SER A 173 18.42 -2.34 6.30
C SER A 173 19.92 -2.55 6.06
N GLU A 174 20.70 -2.32 7.11
CA GLU A 174 22.13 -2.67 7.20
C GLU A 174 22.32 -3.62 8.39
N ALA A 175 22.12 -4.92 8.16
CA ALA A 175 22.14 -5.91 9.23
C ALA A 175 22.61 -7.27 8.70
N ASN A 176 23.14 -8.11 9.60
CA ASN A 176 23.63 -9.44 9.28
C ASN A 176 24.69 -9.49 8.15
N GLY A 177 25.41 -8.38 7.92
CA GLY A 177 26.40 -8.26 6.86
C GLY A 177 25.81 -8.07 5.46
N GLU A 178 24.52 -7.74 5.35
CA GLU A 178 23.84 -7.47 4.10
C GLU A 178 23.26 -6.05 4.09
N HIS A 179 23.37 -5.42 2.91
CA HIS A 179 22.65 -4.20 2.56
C HIS A 179 21.37 -4.60 1.81
N VAL A 180 20.21 -4.32 2.41
CA VAL A 180 18.90 -4.66 1.85
C VAL A 180 18.11 -3.38 1.60
N GLU A 181 17.54 -3.26 0.41
CA GLU A 181 16.60 -2.19 0.05
C GLU A 181 15.34 -2.79 -0.57
N LEU A 182 14.17 -2.27 -0.22
CA LEU A 182 12.91 -2.59 -0.89
C LEU A 182 12.30 -1.31 -1.42
N TRP A 183 12.42 -1.10 -2.72
CA TRP A 183 11.83 0.01 -3.42
C TRP A 183 10.37 -0.32 -3.76
N VAL A 184 9.46 0.57 -3.40
CA VAL A 184 8.01 0.35 -3.56
C VAL A 184 7.39 1.54 -4.27
N ALA A 185 6.57 1.25 -5.30
CA ALA A 185 5.82 2.26 -6.03
C ALA A 185 4.34 1.86 -6.17
N PRO A 186 3.39 2.81 -6.05
CA PRO A 186 1.96 2.58 -6.22
C PRO A 186 1.57 2.42 -7.70
N ASN A 187 2.10 1.37 -8.32
CA ASN A 187 1.86 1.01 -9.70
C ASN A 187 1.20 -0.37 -9.77
N ARG A 188 0.15 -0.49 -10.58
CA ARG A 188 -0.50 -1.77 -10.89
C ARG A 188 0.53 -2.81 -11.34
N CYS A 189 0.60 -3.92 -10.64
CA CYS A 189 1.52 -5.03 -10.89
C CYS A 189 0.76 -6.35 -11.03
N VAL A 190 1.09 -7.14 -12.04
CA VAL A 190 0.50 -8.48 -12.26
C VAL A 190 1.57 -9.54 -11.97
N ASP A 191 1.32 -10.41 -11.00
CA ASP A 191 2.19 -11.55 -10.70
C ASP A 191 2.15 -12.51 -11.89
N ARG A 192 3.32 -12.81 -12.47
CA ARG A 192 3.44 -13.67 -13.66
C ARG A 192 3.13 -15.13 -13.38
N ARG A 193 3.25 -15.56 -12.13
CA ARG A 193 3.05 -16.96 -11.71
C ARG A 193 1.57 -17.33 -11.70
N ASP A 194 0.72 -16.46 -11.16
CA ASP A 194 -0.70 -16.79 -10.92
C ASP A 194 -1.69 -15.78 -11.51
N GLY A 195 -1.21 -14.67 -12.07
CA GLY A 195 -2.01 -13.61 -12.65
C GLY A 195 -2.64 -12.67 -11.62
N SER A 196 -2.31 -12.80 -10.33
CA SER A 196 -2.82 -11.90 -9.31
C SER A 196 -2.43 -10.45 -9.61
N VAL A 197 -3.37 -9.54 -9.41
CA VAL A 197 -3.15 -8.10 -9.60
C VAL A 197 -2.99 -7.46 -8.24
N ASN A 198 -1.93 -6.67 -8.08
CA ASN A 198 -1.58 -5.98 -6.85
C ASN A 198 -1.32 -4.49 -7.14
N TYR A 199 -1.55 -3.66 -6.14
CA TYR A 199 -1.42 -2.20 -6.26
C TYR A 199 0.02 -1.68 -6.27
N LEU A 200 0.98 -2.50 -5.85
CA LEU A 200 2.38 -2.09 -5.74
C LEU A 200 3.28 -2.86 -6.69
N GLU A 201 4.14 -2.14 -7.38
CA GLU A 201 5.34 -2.66 -8.02
C GLU A 201 6.50 -2.56 -7.03
N THR A 202 7.32 -3.60 -6.95
CA THR A 202 8.42 -3.67 -5.98
C THR A 202 9.73 -4.12 -6.63
N GLU A 203 10.84 -3.58 -6.12
CA GLU A 203 12.19 -4.03 -6.44
C GLU A 203 12.98 -4.24 -5.14
N LEU A 204 13.24 -5.49 -4.79
CA LEU A 204 14.16 -5.87 -3.74
C LEU A 204 15.59 -5.77 -4.26
N ARG A 205 16.47 -5.17 -3.46
CA ARG A 205 17.91 -5.17 -3.69
C ARG A 205 18.62 -5.79 -2.50
N VAL A 206 19.43 -6.81 -2.72
CA VAL A 206 20.30 -7.38 -1.69
C VAL A 206 21.74 -7.31 -2.17
N ASN A 207 22.58 -6.55 -1.48
CA ASN A 207 23.97 -6.30 -1.87
C ASN A 207 24.10 -5.84 -3.34
N GLY A 208 23.12 -5.09 -3.84
CA GLY A 208 23.05 -4.59 -5.22
C GLY A 208 22.39 -5.54 -6.24
N GLU A 209 22.13 -6.80 -5.90
CA GLU A 209 21.37 -7.72 -6.76
C GLU A 209 19.88 -7.35 -6.75
N ARG A 210 19.28 -7.14 -7.92
CA ARG A 210 17.90 -6.63 -8.06
C ARG A 210 16.93 -7.73 -8.41
N LEU A 211 15.85 -7.84 -7.64
CA LEU A 211 14.76 -8.79 -7.82
C LEU A 211 13.44 -8.01 -7.89
N ARG A 212 12.67 -8.23 -8.95
CA ARG A 212 11.39 -7.55 -9.16
C ARG A 212 10.23 -8.38 -8.64
N GLY A 213 9.17 -7.68 -8.25
CA GLY A 213 7.99 -8.30 -7.69
C GLY A 213 6.78 -7.39 -7.67
N CYS A 214 5.70 -7.92 -7.12
CA CYS A 214 4.51 -7.17 -6.80
C CYS A 214 4.34 -7.09 -5.29
N GLY A 215 3.50 -6.19 -4.80
CA GLY A 215 3.23 -6.06 -3.38
C GLY A 215 1.88 -5.44 -3.06
N TYR A 216 1.48 -5.57 -1.81
CA TYR A 216 0.24 -4.97 -1.30
C TYR A 216 0.46 -4.46 0.12
N PHE A 217 -0.25 -3.39 0.47
CA PHE A 217 -0.29 -2.92 1.85
C PHE A 217 -1.04 -3.92 2.72
N GLY A 218 -0.55 -4.17 3.93
CA GLY A 218 -1.30 -4.94 4.92
C GLY A 218 -2.35 -4.10 5.66
N GLY A 219 -3.06 -4.72 6.60
CA GLY A 219 -4.12 -4.08 7.38
C GLY A 219 -3.63 -3.06 8.41
N ALA A 220 -2.33 -3.07 8.74
CA ALA A 220 -1.74 -2.08 9.62
C ALA A 220 -1.37 -0.76 8.91
N ARG A 221 -1.53 -0.69 7.57
CA ARG A 221 -1.27 0.50 6.75
C ARG A 221 -2.50 0.86 5.92
N ASP A 222 -3.09 2.01 6.23
CA ASP A 222 -4.28 2.52 5.58
C ASP A 222 -3.92 3.66 4.62
N GLN A 223 -3.35 3.32 3.45
CA GLN A 223 -2.93 4.28 2.43
C GLN A 223 -3.65 4.07 1.11
#